data_AF-A0A511QI62-F1
#
_entry.id   AF-A0A511QI62-F1
#
_cell.length_a   1.000
_cell.length_b   1.000
_cell.length_c   1.000
_cell.angle_alpha   90.00
_cell.angle_beta   90.00
_cell.angle_gamma   90.00
#
_symmetry.space_group_name_H-M   'P 1'
#
loop_
_entity.id
_entity.type
_entity.pdbx_description
1 polymer ?
#
loop_
_entity_poly.entity_id
_entity_poly.type
_entity_poly.pdbx_seq_one_letter_code
_entity_poly.pdbx_strand_id
1 'polypeptide(L)'
;MGKADQEIIAILKDVFRLKFVKPLESDHNLRIWMIRMTFTLSILGLLGRGVLVLAGNEISADYSSIMNTPIAFFFTLLFLHINNEIEDTSIIMFVLTWLSLMFSLYV
;
A
#
# COMPACT_ATOMS: atom_id res chain seq x y z
N MET A 1 22.87 -0.92 2.54
CA MET A 1 21.77 -0.30 1.77
C MET A 1 22.32 -0.01 0.39
N GLY A 2 21.75 -0.66 -0.63
CA GLY A 2 22.14 -0.43 -2.02
C GLY A 2 21.60 0.90 -2.53
N LYS A 3 22.07 1.35 -3.70
CA LYS A 3 21.57 2.57 -4.35
C LYS A 3 20.06 2.48 -4.62
N ALA A 4 19.57 1.32 -5.07
CA ALA A 4 18.16 1.04 -5.28
C ALA A 4 17.30 1.19 -4.00
N ASP A 5 17.85 0.87 -2.82
CA ASP A 5 17.11 1.03 -1.56
C ASP A 5 16.93 2.51 -1.20
N GLN A 6 17.92 3.34 -1.54
CA GLN A 6 17.85 4.79 -1.29
C GLN A 6 16.82 5.47 -2.22
N GLU A 7 16.72 5.00 -3.47
CA GLU A 7 15.71 5.47 -4.43
C GLU A 7 14.29 5.12 -3.98
N ILE A 8 14.06 3.91 -3.45
CA ILE A 8 12.74 3.54 -2.93
C ILE A 8 12.37 4.35 -1.71
N ILE A 9 13.32 4.64 -0.82
CA ILE A 9 13.05 5.50 0.33
C ILE A 9 12.70 6.92 -0.14
N ALA A 10 13.32 7.43 -1.20
CA ALA A 10 12.96 8.71 -1.80
C ALA A 10 11.54 8.68 -2.40
N ILE A 11 11.19 7.63 -3.15
CA ILE A 11 9.85 7.42 -3.72
C ILE A 11 8.79 7.32 -2.62
N LEU A 12 9.02 6.50 -1.59
CA LEU A 12 8.13 6.39 -0.43
C LEU A 12 7.97 7.75 0.28
N LYS A 13 9.06 8.50 0.43
CA LYS A 13 9.03 9.82 1.07
C LYS A 13 8.24 10.84 0.25
N ASP A 14 8.27 10.76 -1.08
CA ASP A 14 7.44 11.59 -1.96
C ASP A 14 5.98 11.11 -1.98
N VAL A 15 5.74 9.80 -2.00
CA VAL A 15 4.42 9.20 -1.85
C VAL A 15 3.78 9.57 -0.51
N PHE A 16 4.52 9.82 0.57
CA PHE A 16 3.94 10.25 1.85
C PHE A 16 4.10 11.75 2.18
N ARG A 17 4.74 12.54 1.32
CA ARG A 17 4.85 14.00 1.51
C ARG A 17 3.53 14.71 1.20
N LEU A 18 2.93 15.30 2.24
CA LEU A 18 1.75 16.18 2.23
C LEU A 18 1.99 17.57 1.61
N LYS A 19 2.97 17.75 0.72
CA LYS A 19 3.08 19.02 -0.01
C LYS A 19 1.99 19.04 -1.08
N PHE A 20 1.16 20.08 -1.07
CA PHE A 20 0.25 20.42 -2.17
C PHE A 20 1.05 20.44 -3.48
N VAL A 21 0.94 19.39 -4.28
CA VAL A 21 1.69 19.23 -5.54
C VAL A 21 0.99 20.05 -6.62
N LYS A 22 1.76 20.85 -7.37
CA LYS A 22 1.27 21.59 -8.54
C LYS A 22 0.76 20.60 -9.61
N PRO A 23 -0.36 20.89 -10.29
CA PRO A 23 -1.10 19.93 -11.11
C PRO A 23 -0.49 19.73 -12.51
N LEU A 24 0.83 19.55 -12.63
CA LEU A 24 1.50 19.48 -13.94
C LEU A 24 1.84 18.06 -14.42
N GLU A 25 1.63 17.03 -13.61
CA GLU A 25 1.74 15.62 -14.03
C GLU A 25 0.54 14.81 -13.52
N SER A 26 -0.56 14.85 -14.29
CA SER A 26 -1.84 14.24 -13.94
C SER A 26 -1.71 12.76 -13.55
N ASP A 27 -0.99 11.96 -14.34
CA ASP A 27 -1.00 10.50 -14.20
C ASP A 27 -0.12 10.01 -13.04
N HIS A 28 1.02 10.65 -12.82
CA HIS A 28 1.90 10.35 -11.69
C HIS A 28 1.24 10.73 -10.36
N ASN A 29 0.61 11.91 -10.31
CA ASN A 29 -0.14 12.34 -9.12
C ASN A 29 -1.38 11.49 -8.86
N LEU A 30 -2.08 11.04 -9.91
CA LEU A 30 -3.21 10.14 -9.78
C LEU A 30 -2.77 8.78 -9.21
N ARG A 31 -1.64 8.24 -9.68
CA ARG A 31 -1.05 7.00 -9.14
C ARG A 31 -0.70 7.14 -7.66
N ILE A 32 -0.02 8.22 -7.28
CA ILE A 32 0.30 8.51 -5.87
C ILE A 32 -0.96 8.67 -5.03
N TRP A 33 -1.96 9.39 -5.55
CA TRP A 33 -3.23 9.59 -4.85
C TRP A 33 -3.97 8.26 -4.62
N MET A 34 -4.04 7.38 -5.64
CA MET A 34 -4.65 6.06 -5.50
C MET A 34 -3.92 5.19 -4.47
N ILE A 35 -2.58 5.22 -4.43
CA ILE A 35 -1.77 4.52 -3.43
C ILE A 35 -2.11 5.05 -2.02
N ARG A 36 -2.18 6.38 -1.83
CA ARG A 36 -2.55 6.97 -0.53
C ARG A 36 -3.96 6.60 -0.08
N MET A 37 -4.92 6.63 -1.01
CA MET A 37 -6.33 6.33 -0.71
C MET A 37 -6.51 4.85 -0.34
N THR A 38 -5.95 3.94 -1.12
CA THR A 38 -6.01 2.49 -0.85
C THR A 38 -5.27 2.14 0.45
N PHE A 39 -4.14 2.79 0.74
CA PHE A 39 -3.45 2.67 2.03
C PHE A 39 -4.31 3.13 3.20
N THR A 40 -4.96 4.28 3.08
CA THR A 40 -5.80 4.84 4.15
C THR A 40 -7.01 3.94 4.42
N LEU A 41 -7.67 3.46 3.37
CA LEU A 41 -8.78 2.50 3.49
C LEU A 41 -8.31 1.19 4.12
N SER A 42 -7.11 0.70 3.78
CA SER A 42 -6.52 -0.49 4.39
C SER A 42 -6.30 -0.33 5.90
N ILE A 43 -5.76 0.82 6.32
CA ILE A 43 -5.55 1.12 7.75
C ILE A 43 -6.90 1.20 8.48
N LEU A 44 -7.87 1.91 7.92
CA LEU A 44 -9.20 2.04 8.53
C LEU A 44 -9.90 0.67 8.65
N GLY A 45 -9.76 -0.18 7.63
CA GLY A 45 -10.26 -1.55 7.66
C GLY A 45 -9.61 -2.41 8.74
N LEU A 46 -8.28 -2.34 8.88
CA LEU A 46 -7.56 -3.05 9.93
C LEU A 46 -7.91 -2.54 11.34
N LEU A 47 -8.08 -1.23 11.51
CA LEU A 47 -8.53 -0.64 12.77
C LEU A 47 -9.96 -1.08 13.10
N GLY A 48 -10.88 -1.04 12.14
CA GLY A 48 -12.25 -1.52 12.30
C GLY A 48 -12.32 -3.00 12.67
N ARG A 49 -11.49 -3.83 12.01
CA ARG A 49 -11.30 -5.24 12.35
C ARG A 49 -10.83 -5.42 13.79
N GLY A 50 -9.82 -4.64 14.22
CA GLY A 50 -9.34 -4.67 15.60
C GLY A 50 -10.43 -4.33 16.62
N VAL A 51 -11.24 -3.31 16.35
CA VAL A 51 -12.38 -2.93 17.21
C VAL A 51 -13.42 -4.04 17.28
N LEU A 52 -13.77 -4.67 16.15
CA LEU A 52 -14.74 -5.76 16.12
C LEU A 52 -14.28 -6.97 16.93
N VAL A 53 -13.00 -7.35 16.80
CA VAL A 53 -12.40 -8.44 17.58
C VAL A 53 -12.39 -8.12 19.07
N LEU A 54 -12.02 -6.89 19.44
CA LEU A 54 -12.03 -6.44 20.84
C LEU A 54 -13.45 -6.38 21.43
N ALA A 55 -14.45 -6.09 20.59
CA ALA A 55 -15.87 -6.12 20.98
C ALA A 55 -16.45 -7.56 21.04
N GLY A 56 -15.65 -8.59 20.74
CA GLY A 56 -16.08 -9.99 20.75
C GLY A 56 -16.97 -10.38 19.58
N ASN A 57 -17.04 -9.56 18.53
CA ASN A 57 -17.79 -9.90 17.33
C ASN A 57 -16.95 -10.82 16.42
N GLU A 58 -17.60 -11.83 15.84
CA GLU A 58 -16.99 -12.64 14.79
C GLU A 58 -16.88 -11.84 13.49
N ILE A 59 -15.78 -12.03 12.79
CA ILE A 59 -15.56 -11.38 11.50
C ILE A 59 -16.22 -12.22 10.43
N SER A 60 -17.24 -11.65 9.77
CA SER A 60 -17.88 -12.30 8.64
C SER A 60 -16.93 -12.37 7.44
N ALA A 61 -17.08 -13.43 6.63
CA ALA A 61 -16.32 -13.60 5.39
C ALA A 61 -16.53 -12.40 4.43
N ASP A 62 -17.74 -11.85 4.38
CA ASP A 62 -18.06 -10.66 3.58
C ASP A 62 -17.26 -9.43 4.04
N TYR A 63 -17.15 -9.22 5.35
CA TYR A 63 -16.34 -8.12 5.89
C TYR A 63 -14.86 -8.31 5.56
N SER A 64 -14.33 -9.52 5.71
CA SER A 64 -12.95 -9.85 5.33
C SER A 64 -12.67 -9.57 3.85
N SER A 65 -13.56 -10.00 2.95
CA SER A 65 -13.44 -9.80 1.51
C SER A 65 -13.43 -8.31 1.10
N ILE A 66 -14.34 -7.53 1.69
CA ILE A 66 -14.41 -6.08 1.45
C ILE A 66 -13.13 -5.39 1.94
N MET A 67 -12.58 -5.79 3.10
CA MET A 67 -11.36 -5.18 3.64
C MET A 67 -10.08 -5.64 2.92
N ASN A 68 -10.08 -6.85 2.35
CA ASN A 68 -8.96 -7.35 1.55
C ASN A 68 -8.78 -6.63 0.23
N THR A 69 -9.89 -6.22 -0.38
CA THR A 69 -9.88 -5.57 -1.69
C THR A 69 -8.98 -4.32 -1.72
N PRO A 70 -9.12 -3.31 -0.83
CA PRO A 70 -8.24 -2.16 -0.81
C PRO A 70 -6.78 -2.50 -0.44
N ILE A 71 -6.56 -3.52 0.39
CA ILE A 71 -5.20 -3.98 0.77
C ILE A 71 -4.48 -4.56 -0.44
N ALA A 72 -5.14 -5.45 -1.17
CA ALA A 72 -4.60 -6.05 -2.40
C ALA A 72 -4.34 -4.98 -3.47
N PHE A 73 -5.27 -4.03 -3.64
CA PHE A 73 -5.10 -2.90 -4.55
C PHE A 73 -3.92 -2.00 -4.15
N PHE A 74 -3.75 -1.71 -2.86
CA PHE A 74 -2.62 -0.92 -2.36
C PHE A 74 -1.28 -1.57 -2.72
N PHE A 75 -1.09 -2.85 -2.37
CA PHE A 75 0.17 -3.54 -2.65
C PHE A 75 0.42 -3.69 -4.14
N THR A 76 -0.62 -3.93 -4.95
CA THR A 76 -0.49 -4.03 -6.41
C THR A 76 -0.07 -2.70 -7.03
N LEU A 77 -0.72 -1.60 -6.64
CA LEU A 77 -0.39 -0.26 -7.14
C LEU A 77 1.01 0.18 -6.69
N LEU A 78 1.37 -0.11 -5.45
CA LEU A 78 2.70 0.18 -4.92
C LEU A 78 3.78 -0.62 -5.66
N PHE A 79 3.54 -1.91 -5.91
CA PHE A 79 4.43 -2.75 -6.70
C PHE A 79 4.62 -2.20 -8.12
N LEU A 80 3.52 -1.87 -8.81
CA LEU A 80 3.59 -1.30 -10.16
C LEU A 80 4.29 0.06 -10.18
N HIS A 81 4.08 0.89 -9.16
CA HIS A 81 4.74 2.19 -9.09
C HIS A 81 6.25 2.04 -8.89
N ILE A 82 6.68 1.18 -7.96
CA ILE A 82 8.09 0.95 -7.68
C ILE A 82 8.78 0.25 -8.86
N ASN A 83 8.16 -0.77 -9.45
CA ASN A 83 8.72 -1.49 -10.59
C ASN A 83 8.87 -0.61 -11.85
N ASN A 84 8.04 0.42 -11.98
CA ASN A 84 8.11 1.35 -13.11
C ASN A 84 9.17 2.46 -12.92
N GLU A 85 9.70 2.63 -11.71
CA GLU A 85 10.67 3.68 -11.36
C GLU A 85 12.09 3.14 -11.16
N ILE A 86 12.29 1.81 -11.11
CA ILE A 86 13.58 1.21 -10.73
C ILE A 86 14.05 0.21 -11.79
N GLU A 87 15.29 0.38 -12.25
CA GLU A 87 15.93 -0.50 -13.24
C GLU A 87 16.46 -1.82 -12.63
N ASP A 88 16.79 -1.84 -11.33
CA ASP A 88 17.35 -2.99 -10.61
C ASP A 88 16.39 -3.62 -9.58
N THR A 89 16.49 -4.95 -9.39
CA THR A 89 15.65 -5.68 -8.42
C THR A 89 16.03 -5.32 -6.98
N SER A 90 15.18 -4.56 -6.28
CA SER A 90 15.42 -4.14 -4.89
C SER A 90 14.88 -5.12 -3.84
N ILE A 91 15.63 -5.25 -2.73
CA ILE A 91 15.21 -5.95 -1.50
C ILE A 91 13.91 -5.38 -0.93
N ILE A 92 13.64 -4.07 -1.08
CA ILE A 92 12.39 -3.48 -0.58
C ILE A 92 11.19 -3.93 -1.41
N MET A 93 11.32 -4.08 -2.74
CA MET A 93 10.28 -4.73 -3.55
C MET A 93 10.05 -6.17 -3.07
N PHE A 94 11.11 -6.90 -2.76
CA PHE A 94 10.99 -8.27 -2.25
C PHE A 94 10.24 -8.33 -0.91
N VAL A 95 10.56 -7.43 0.02
CA VAL A 95 9.86 -7.32 1.32
C VAL A 95 8.40 -6.88 1.14
N LEU A 96 8.11 -5.95 0.24
CA LEU A 96 6.74 -5.48 -0.05
C LEU A 96 5.88 -6.59 -0.67
N THR A 97 6.42 -7.32 -1.64
CA THR A 97 5.74 -8.48 -2.24
C THR A 97 5.54 -9.59 -1.21
N TRP A 98 6.53 -9.82 -0.34
CA TRP A 98 6.42 -10.78 0.75
C TRP A 98 5.35 -10.39 1.78
N LEU A 99 5.29 -9.12 2.19
CA LEU A 99 4.24 -8.60 3.07
C LEU A 99 2.86 -8.71 2.41
N SER A 100 2.74 -8.37 1.13
CA SER A 100 1.49 -8.55 0.37
C SER A 100 1.02 -10.01 0.39
N LEU A 101 1.95 -10.96 0.23
CA LEU A 101 1.67 -12.39 0.28
C LEU A 101 1.22 -12.83 1.68
N MET A 102 1.90 -12.37 2.73
CA MET A 102 1.53 -12.67 4.11
C MET A 102 0.16 -12.09 4.48
N PHE A 103 -0.16 -10.88 4.04
CA PHE A 103 -1.49 -10.28 4.25
C PHE A 103 -2.58 -11.02 3.48
N SER A 104 -2.31 -11.48 2.26
CA SER A 104 -3.25 -12.30 1.48
C SER A 104 -3.55 -13.65 2.15
N LEU A 105 -2.56 -14.26 2.81
CA LEU A 105 -2.72 -15.54 3.50
C LEU A 105 -3.34 -15.42 4.90
N TYR A 106 -3.23 -14.25 5.54
CA TYR A 106 -3.74 -14.01 6.89
C TYR A 106 -5.22 -13.62 6.92
N VAL A 107 -5.82 -13.34 5.76
CA VAL A 107 -7.23 -12.96 5.66
C VAL A 107 -8.07 -14.04 4.99
#